data_AF-A0A6A9SY21-F1
#
_entry.id   AF-A0A6A9SY21-F1
#
_cell.length_a   1.000
_cell.length_b   1.000
_cell.length_c   1.000
_cell.angle_alpha   90.00
_cell.angle_beta   90.00
_cell.angle_gamma   90.00
#
_symmetry.space_group_name_H-M   'P 1'
#
loop_
_entity.id
_entity.type
_entity.pdbx_description
1 polymer ?
#
loop_
_entity_poly.entity_id
_entity_poly.type
_entity_poly.pdbx_seq_one_letter_code
_entity_poly.pdbx_strand_id
1 'polypeptide(L)'
;MPTLRVESTRVDGVTFVEVLVTADRPHRIRIESRLDGPVFPPRSGGTPADGWDERGVTRTVDAGTTPLGFATPARPEQPVVELVTSEPLTAGGPPEVFVAWFERIERRVERAEGLAAVEDLESATIAVASAGGLDAVEELAAALAADERALARLSVAPEELQRRVESVDLPTETFAGLARER
;
A
#
# COMPACT_ATOMS: atom_id res chain seq x y z
N MET A 1 -10.77 13.79 12.00
CA MET A 1 -12.09 13.15 12.25
C MET A 1 -12.96 13.44 11.04
N PRO A 2 -13.63 12.43 10.46
CA PRO A 2 -14.40 12.60 9.23
C PRO A 2 -15.53 13.62 9.39
N THR A 3 -15.82 14.36 8.33
CA THR A 3 -16.97 15.27 8.24
C THR A 3 -17.96 14.78 7.21
N LEU A 4 -19.24 15.11 7.39
CA LEU A 4 -20.32 14.72 6.50
C LEU A 4 -20.89 15.93 5.76
N ARG A 5 -21.07 15.82 4.45
CA ARG A 5 -22.02 16.63 3.68
C ARG A 5 -23.16 15.72 3.24
N VAL A 6 -24.39 16.10 3.60
CA VAL A 6 -25.58 15.29 3.35
C VAL A 6 -26.52 16.05 2.43
N GLU A 7 -26.95 15.38 1.37
CA GLU A 7 -27.99 15.86 0.46
C GLU A 7 -29.10 14.82 0.40
N SER A 8 -30.34 15.28 0.24
CA SER A 8 -31.48 14.37 0.12
C SER A 8 -32.50 14.90 -0.88
N THR A 9 -32.98 14.01 -1.74
CA THR A 9 -34.00 14.33 -2.74
C THR A 9 -35.16 13.35 -2.60
N ARG A 10 -36.40 13.84 -2.61
CA ARG A 10 -37.60 12.98 -2.58
C ARG A 10 -38.25 12.91 -3.95
N VAL A 11 -38.47 11.69 -4.46
CA VAL A 11 -39.09 11.40 -5.75
C VAL A 11 -40.09 10.26 -5.55
N ASP A 12 -41.34 10.43 -6.00
CA ASP A 12 -42.40 9.40 -5.97
C ASP A 12 -42.57 8.69 -4.61
N GLY A 13 -42.46 9.45 -3.52
CA GLY A 13 -42.61 8.93 -2.16
C GLY A 13 -41.37 8.26 -1.59
N VAL A 14 -40.27 8.20 -2.34
CA VAL A 14 -38.97 7.68 -1.90
C VAL A 14 -37.99 8.84 -1.70
N THR A 15 -37.32 8.87 -0.58
CA THR A 15 -36.20 9.77 -0.29
C THR A 15 -34.90 9.07 -0.64
N PHE A 16 -34.10 9.68 -1.50
CA PHE A 16 -32.72 9.31 -1.77
C PHE A 16 -31.82 10.20 -0.91
N VAL A 17 -30.88 9.59 -0.20
CA VAL A 17 -29.92 10.26 0.67
C VAL A 17 -28.53 10.01 0.13
N GLU A 18 -27.80 11.09 -0.11
CA GLU A 18 -26.41 11.09 -0.51
C GLU A 18 -25.55 11.67 0.62
N VAL A 19 -24.48 10.99 0.96
CA VAL A 19 -23.55 11.38 2.02
C VAL A 19 -22.14 11.38 1.43
N LEU A 20 -21.51 12.54 1.44
CA LEU A 20 -20.09 12.68 1.15
C LEU A 20 -19.33 12.72 2.46
N VAL A 21 -18.51 11.70 2.68
CA VAL A 21 -17.63 11.62 3.85
C VAL A 21 -16.25 12.12 3.46
N THR A 22 -15.78 13.19 4.09
CA THR A 22 -14.41 13.70 3.88
C THR A 22 -13.54 13.37 5.09
N ALA A 23 -12.39 12.74 4.84
CA ALA A 23 -11.41 12.41 5.86
C ALA A 23 -9.98 12.79 5.40
N ASP A 24 -9.13 13.19 6.34
CA ASP A 24 -7.71 13.49 6.12
C ASP A 24 -6.82 12.24 6.13
N ARG A 25 -7.34 11.14 6.66
CA ARG A 25 -6.69 9.83 6.76
C ARG A 25 -7.74 8.72 6.78
N PRO A 26 -7.35 7.44 6.58
CA PRO A 26 -8.30 6.33 6.62
C PRO A 26 -9.03 6.19 7.96
N HIS A 27 -10.32 5.89 7.93
CA HIS A 27 -11.16 5.62 9.11
C HIS A 27 -12.11 4.45 8.85
N ARG A 28 -12.41 3.66 9.88
CA ARG A 28 -13.59 2.81 9.93
C ARG A 28 -14.73 3.61 10.54
N ILE A 29 -15.81 3.79 9.81
CA ILE A 29 -16.96 4.61 10.23
C ILE A 29 -18.23 3.79 10.34
N ARG A 30 -19.16 4.26 11.18
CA ARG A 30 -20.57 3.86 11.18
C ARG A 30 -21.42 5.09 10.92
N ILE A 31 -22.26 5.00 9.89
CA ILE A 31 -23.26 6.01 9.58
C ILE A 31 -24.64 5.36 9.70
N GLU A 32 -25.58 6.05 10.37
CA GLU A 32 -26.96 5.60 10.52
C GLU A 32 -27.95 6.64 10.01
N SER A 33 -29.05 6.15 9.42
CA SER A 33 -30.21 6.99 9.12
C SER A 33 -30.90 7.38 10.41
N ARG A 34 -31.34 8.64 10.50
CA ARG A 34 -32.20 9.13 11.57
C ARG A 34 -33.66 9.25 11.14
N LEU A 35 -33.97 8.85 9.91
CA LEU A 35 -35.33 8.89 9.36
C LEU A 35 -36.15 7.70 9.84
N ASP A 36 -37.42 7.93 10.13
CA ASP A 36 -38.35 6.90 10.61
C ASP A 36 -38.86 6.02 9.46
N GLY A 37 -37.98 5.15 8.96
CA GLY A 37 -38.28 4.20 7.91
C GLY A 37 -37.11 3.28 7.60
N PRO A 38 -37.36 2.20 6.83
CA PRO A 38 -36.32 1.25 6.49
C PRO A 38 -35.24 1.90 5.63
N VAL A 39 -34.00 1.45 5.80
CA VAL A 39 -32.88 1.77 4.91
C VAL A 39 -32.88 0.79 3.74
N PHE A 40 -32.93 1.33 2.53
CA PHE A 40 -32.74 0.59 1.29
C PHE A 40 -31.34 0.86 0.75
N PRO A 41 -30.40 -0.08 0.95
CA PRO A 41 -29.04 0.10 0.48
C PRO A 41 -28.96 0.04 -1.05
N PRO A 42 -27.91 0.61 -1.65
CA PRO A 42 -27.62 0.43 -3.06
C PRO A 42 -27.41 -1.06 -3.34
N ARG A 43 -27.91 -1.53 -4.48
CA ARG A 43 -27.88 -2.94 -4.87
C ARG A 43 -27.24 -3.15 -6.22
N SER A 44 -26.47 -4.22 -6.35
CA SER A 44 -25.94 -4.71 -7.63
C SER A 44 -26.44 -6.14 -7.84
N GLY A 45 -27.17 -6.38 -8.92
CA GLY A 45 -27.78 -7.70 -9.18
C GLY A 45 -28.78 -8.15 -8.09
N GLY A 46 -29.46 -7.21 -7.43
CA GLY A 46 -30.39 -7.48 -6.33
C GLY A 46 -29.74 -7.63 -4.95
N THR A 47 -28.42 -7.80 -4.88
CA THR A 47 -27.67 -7.93 -3.62
C THR A 47 -27.32 -6.57 -3.06
N PRO A 48 -27.58 -6.29 -1.77
CA PRO A 48 -27.09 -5.09 -1.09
C PRO A 48 -25.58 -4.93 -1.19
N ALA A 49 -25.10 -3.70 -1.33
CA ALA A 49 -23.69 -3.39 -1.17
C ALA A 49 -23.20 -3.81 0.23
N ASP A 50 -21.92 -4.14 0.34
CA ASP A 50 -21.32 -4.60 1.60
C ASP A 50 -21.38 -3.54 2.70
N GLY A 51 -21.50 -4.02 3.94
CA GLY A 51 -21.46 -3.19 5.14
C GLY A 51 -22.79 -2.54 5.52
N TRP A 52 -23.85 -2.72 4.73
CA TRP A 52 -25.19 -2.22 5.03
C TRP A 52 -25.98 -3.17 5.92
N ASP A 53 -26.73 -2.59 6.87
CA ASP A 53 -27.77 -3.25 7.64
C ASP A 53 -29.07 -2.43 7.61
N GLU A 54 -30.04 -2.79 8.45
CA GLU A 54 -31.36 -2.16 8.49
C GLU A 54 -31.33 -0.67 8.88
N ARG A 55 -30.26 -0.20 9.52
CA ARG A 55 -30.14 1.17 10.06
C ARG A 55 -29.14 2.04 9.33
N GLY A 56 -28.19 1.45 8.61
CA GLY A 56 -27.15 2.23 7.95
C GLY A 56 -26.00 1.38 7.42
N VAL A 57 -24.80 1.95 7.45
CA VAL A 57 -23.60 1.35 6.85
C VAL A 57 -22.39 1.46 7.76
N THR A 58 -21.66 0.35 7.89
CA THR A 58 -20.29 0.32 8.44
C THR A 58 -19.31 0.10 7.31
N ARG A 59 -18.36 1.02 7.13
CA ARG A 59 -17.37 0.93 6.05
C ARG A 59 -16.04 1.58 6.43
N THR A 60 -14.98 1.17 5.74
CA THR A 60 -13.73 1.92 5.68
C THR A 60 -13.84 3.03 4.63
N VAL A 61 -13.39 4.23 4.99
CA VAL A 61 -13.16 5.35 4.07
C VAL A 61 -11.68 5.69 4.07
N ASP A 62 -11.12 5.93 2.89
CA ASP A 62 -9.73 6.38 2.74
C ASP A 62 -9.61 7.89 2.98
N ALA A 63 -8.38 8.42 2.89
CA ALA A 63 -8.18 9.87 2.82
C ALA A 63 -8.84 10.44 1.55
N GLY A 64 -9.43 11.63 1.65
CA GLY A 64 -10.21 12.27 0.59
C GLY A 64 -11.71 12.17 0.82
N THR A 65 -12.48 12.10 -0.27
CA THR A 65 -13.95 12.09 -0.22
C THR A 65 -14.49 10.75 -0.68
N THR A 66 -15.29 10.09 0.16
CA THR A 66 -15.98 8.84 -0.17
C THR A 66 -17.49 9.08 -0.23
N PRO A 67 -18.15 8.80 -1.38
CA PRO A 67 -19.60 8.87 -1.48
C PRO A 67 -20.26 7.62 -0.89
N LEU A 68 -21.36 7.83 -0.19
CA LEU A 68 -22.28 6.81 0.31
C LEU A 68 -23.71 7.27 0.03
N GLY A 69 -24.65 6.35 -0.07
CA GLY A 69 -26.05 6.73 -0.20
C GLY A 69 -27.00 5.57 0.02
N PHE A 70 -28.25 5.88 0.30
CA PHE A 70 -29.34 4.93 0.49
C PHE A 70 -30.68 5.56 0.12
N ALA A 71 -31.72 4.74 0.03
CA ALA A 71 -33.09 5.20 -0.13
C ALA A 71 -33.94 4.83 1.09
N THR A 72 -35.03 5.56 1.33
CA THR A 72 -36.02 5.25 2.37
C THR A 72 -37.38 5.84 2.00
N PRO A 73 -38.52 5.23 2.36
CA PRO A 73 -39.83 5.86 2.14
C PRO A 73 -40.08 7.04 3.09
N ALA A 74 -39.34 7.13 4.20
CA ALA A 74 -39.47 8.18 5.20
C ALA A 74 -39.21 9.58 4.62
N ARG A 75 -39.89 10.61 5.15
CA ARG A 75 -39.66 12.00 4.74
C ARG A 75 -38.28 12.47 5.24
N PRO A 76 -37.58 13.35 4.50
CA PRO A 76 -36.23 13.81 4.86
C PRO A 76 -36.27 14.87 5.97
N GLU A 77 -36.68 14.48 7.17
CA GLU A 77 -36.65 15.34 8.35
C GLU A 77 -35.22 15.44 8.89
N GLN A 78 -34.81 16.63 9.32
CA GLN A 78 -33.44 16.85 9.80
C GLN A 78 -33.30 16.46 11.28
N PRO A 79 -32.17 15.85 11.69
CA PRO A 79 -31.06 15.41 10.84
C PRO A 79 -31.43 14.15 10.04
N VAL A 80 -30.98 14.04 8.79
CA VAL A 80 -31.24 12.86 7.93
C VAL A 80 -30.34 11.66 8.31
N VAL A 81 -29.11 11.95 8.73
CA VAL A 81 -28.03 10.99 8.95
C VAL A 81 -27.19 11.42 10.15
N GLU A 82 -26.61 10.44 10.84
CA GLU A 82 -25.60 10.65 11.88
C GLU A 82 -24.35 9.80 11.63
N LEU A 83 -23.18 10.38 11.93
CA LEU A 83 -21.93 9.63 12.10
C LEU A 83 -21.86 9.09 13.53
N VAL A 84 -22.18 7.81 13.72
CA VAL A 84 -22.26 7.16 15.04
C VAL A 84 -20.87 6.81 15.58
N THR A 85 -20.00 6.27 14.73
CA THR A 85 -18.60 5.98 15.10
C THR A 85 -17.63 6.37 14.00
N SER A 86 -16.41 6.70 14.42
CA SER A 86 -15.28 6.99 13.55
C SER A 86 -13.99 6.59 14.25
N GLU A 87 -13.43 5.46 13.86
CA GLU A 87 -12.17 4.94 14.36
C GLU A 87 -11.07 5.19 13.31
N PRO A 88 -10.05 6.01 13.61
CA PRO A 88 -8.92 6.15 12.71
C PRO A 88 -8.24 4.81 12.47
N LEU A 89 -8.00 4.47 11.21
CA LEU A 89 -7.13 3.36 10.86
C LEU A 89 -5.73 3.92 10.71
N THR A 90 -4.79 3.39 11.48
CA THR A 90 -3.39 3.46 11.07
C THR A 90 -3.31 2.81 9.71
N ALA A 91 -2.77 3.52 8.70
CA ALA A 91 -2.40 2.88 7.45
C ALA A 91 -1.57 1.66 7.85
N GLY A 92 -2.12 0.46 7.60
CA GLY A 92 -1.36 -0.75 7.79
C GLY A 92 -0.14 -0.57 6.92
N GLY A 93 1.04 -0.44 7.52
CA GLY A 93 2.28 -0.51 6.77
C GLY A 93 2.26 -1.78 5.93
N PRO A 94 3.09 -1.86 4.88
CA PRO A 94 3.21 -3.11 4.15
C PRO A 94 3.43 -4.26 5.16
N PRO A 95 2.88 -5.46 4.91
CA PRO A 95 3.03 -6.60 5.82
C PRO A 95 4.51 -6.76 6.24
N GLU A 96 4.77 -7.20 7.47
CA GLU A 96 6.14 -7.30 8.01
C GLU A 96 7.09 -8.10 7.09
N VAL A 97 6.57 -9.13 6.43
CA VAL A 97 7.29 -9.91 5.41
C VAL A 97 7.82 -9.06 4.25
N PHE A 98 7.10 -8.01 3.88
CA PHE A 98 7.44 -7.10 2.79
C PHE A 98 8.47 -6.05 3.25
N VAL A 99 8.37 -5.57 4.50
CA VAL A 99 9.42 -4.74 5.12
C VAL A 99 10.74 -5.51 5.20
N ALA A 100 10.71 -6.72 5.77
CA ALA A 100 11.89 -7.56 5.90
C ALA A 100 12.49 -7.96 4.54
N TRP A 101 11.65 -8.04 3.49
CA TRP A 101 12.10 -8.28 2.13
C TRP A 101 12.86 -7.07 1.57
N PHE A 102 12.34 -5.83 1.70
CA PHE A 102 13.07 -4.62 1.29
C PHE A 102 14.40 -4.48 2.01
N GLU A 103 14.44 -4.68 3.33
CA GLU A 103 15.69 -4.62 4.09
C GLU A 103 16.73 -5.66 3.60
N ARG A 104 16.26 -6.82 3.11
CA ARG A 104 17.16 -7.82 2.51
C ARG A 104 17.72 -7.37 1.17
N ILE A 105 16.94 -6.63 0.38
CA ILE A 105 17.44 -6.01 -0.86
C ILE A 105 18.45 -4.93 -0.51
N GLU A 106 18.12 -4.03 0.42
CA GLU A 106 19.03 -2.96 0.87
C GLU A 106 20.37 -3.50 1.32
N ARG A 107 20.40 -4.53 2.17
CA ARG A 107 21.67 -5.17 2.61
C ARG A 107 22.47 -5.78 1.46
N ARG A 108 21.80 -6.34 0.45
CA ARG A 108 22.47 -6.91 -0.73
C ARG A 108 23.07 -5.81 -1.60
N VAL A 109 22.32 -4.72 -1.82
CA VAL A 109 22.79 -3.53 -2.54
C VAL A 109 23.98 -2.91 -1.84
N GLU A 110 23.90 -2.68 -0.52
CA GLU A 110 25.02 -2.12 0.26
C GLU A 110 26.29 -2.96 0.15
N ARG A 111 26.16 -4.29 0.24
CA ARG A 111 27.29 -5.21 0.08
C ARG A 111 27.90 -5.13 -1.32
N ALA A 112 27.05 -5.02 -2.34
CA ALA A 112 27.51 -4.96 -3.72
C ALA A 112 28.13 -3.60 -4.07
N GLU A 113 27.55 -2.49 -3.60
CA GLU A 113 28.16 -1.15 -3.66
C GLU A 113 29.55 -1.17 -3.02
N GLY A 114 29.68 -1.80 -1.85
CA GLY A 114 30.97 -1.94 -1.16
C GLY A 114 32.00 -2.74 -1.95
N LEU A 115 31.59 -3.81 -2.65
CA LEU A 115 32.46 -4.59 -3.53
C LEU A 115 32.84 -3.83 -4.81
N ALA A 116 31.90 -3.12 -5.41
CA ALA A 116 32.10 -2.35 -6.64
C ALA A 116 32.96 -1.09 -6.43
N ALA A 117 32.97 -0.52 -5.22
CA ALA A 117 33.75 0.66 -4.87
C ALA A 117 35.26 0.39 -4.68
N VAL A 118 35.70 -0.87 -4.74
CA VAL A 118 37.11 -1.21 -4.53
C VAL A 118 37.93 -1.00 -5.80
N GLU A 119 38.98 -0.18 -5.70
CA GLU A 119 39.80 0.20 -6.86
C GLU A 119 41.17 -0.51 -6.92
N ASP A 120 41.60 -1.17 -5.83
CA ASP A 120 42.90 -1.83 -5.73
C ASP A 120 42.82 -3.34 -5.46
N LEU A 121 43.84 -4.07 -5.91
CA LEU A 121 43.87 -5.54 -5.89
C LEU A 121 43.87 -6.13 -4.47
N GLU A 122 44.59 -5.49 -3.53
CA GLU A 122 44.71 -5.99 -2.16
C GLU A 122 43.35 -5.89 -1.46
N SER A 123 42.74 -4.71 -1.52
CA SER A 123 41.39 -4.47 -1.01
C SER A 123 40.37 -5.36 -1.71
N ALA A 124 40.49 -5.61 -3.02
CA ALA A 124 39.54 -6.45 -3.75
C ALA A 124 39.60 -7.90 -3.29
N THR A 125 40.81 -8.41 -3.07
CA THR A 125 41.04 -9.75 -2.52
C THR A 125 40.42 -9.89 -1.13
N ILE A 126 40.61 -8.88 -0.27
CA ILE A 126 40.05 -8.86 1.08
C ILE A 126 38.52 -8.78 1.03
N ALA A 127 37.97 -7.94 0.16
CA ALA A 127 36.53 -7.76 0.03
C ALA A 127 35.83 -9.02 -0.49
N VAL A 128 36.38 -9.68 -1.53
CA VAL A 128 35.87 -10.96 -2.04
C VAL A 128 35.99 -12.06 -1.00
N ALA A 129 37.11 -12.16 -0.28
CA ALA A 129 37.26 -13.13 0.80
C ALA A 129 36.25 -12.90 1.94
N SER A 130 36.07 -11.64 2.35
CA SER A 130 35.06 -11.23 3.34
C SER A 130 33.64 -11.48 2.84
N ALA A 131 33.45 -11.47 1.52
CA ALA A 131 32.19 -11.79 0.89
C ALA A 131 31.86 -13.30 0.90
N GLY A 132 32.82 -14.16 1.26
CA GLY A 132 32.67 -15.62 1.21
C GLY A 132 33.30 -16.27 -0.04
N GLY A 133 34.10 -15.52 -0.80
CA GLY A 133 34.73 -15.98 -2.03
C GLY A 133 33.97 -15.57 -3.29
N LEU A 134 34.53 -15.95 -4.45
CA LEU A 134 34.00 -15.56 -5.76
C LEU A 134 32.58 -16.10 -6.00
N ASP A 135 32.33 -17.38 -5.71
CA ASP A 135 31.01 -18.00 -5.86
C ASP A 135 29.92 -17.20 -5.11
N ALA A 136 30.24 -16.73 -3.90
CA ALA A 136 29.31 -15.91 -3.10
C ALA A 136 29.07 -14.51 -3.70
N VAL A 137 30.06 -13.94 -4.41
CA VAL A 137 29.91 -12.67 -5.14
C VAL A 137 29.08 -12.86 -6.41
N GLU A 138 29.26 -13.98 -7.12
CA GLU A 138 28.42 -14.33 -8.28
C GLU A 138 26.97 -14.59 -7.87
N GLU A 139 26.74 -15.30 -6.76
CA GLU A 139 25.41 -15.47 -6.18
C GLU A 139 24.77 -14.12 -5.81
N LEU A 140 25.55 -13.20 -5.22
CA LEU A 140 25.09 -11.85 -4.89
C LEU A 140 24.68 -11.07 -6.15
N ALA A 141 25.49 -11.13 -7.22
CA ALA A 141 25.16 -10.48 -8.50
C ALA A 141 23.88 -11.04 -9.12
N ALA A 142 23.70 -12.37 -9.11
CA ALA A 142 22.48 -13.01 -9.58
C ALA A 142 21.26 -12.60 -8.74
N ALA A 143 21.44 -12.48 -7.42
CA ALA A 143 20.41 -12.06 -6.50
C ALA A 143 19.99 -10.61 -6.72
N LEU A 144 20.93 -9.70 -7.00
CA LEU A 144 20.65 -8.31 -7.34
C LEU A 144 19.86 -8.17 -8.65
N ALA A 145 20.26 -8.90 -9.69
CA ALA A 145 19.52 -8.91 -10.96
C ALA A 145 18.08 -9.46 -10.78
N ALA A 146 17.87 -10.37 -9.83
CA ALA A 146 16.52 -10.81 -9.47
C ALA A 146 15.73 -9.73 -8.72
N ASP A 147 16.37 -9.00 -7.82
CA ASP A 147 15.77 -7.89 -7.07
C ASP A 147 15.35 -6.75 -7.98
N GLU A 148 16.20 -6.35 -8.94
CA GLU A 148 15.89 -5.32 -9.94
C GLU A 148 14.58 -5.64 -10.68
N ARG A 149 14.49 -6.88 -11.19
CA ARG A 149 13.29 -7.37 -11.90
C ARG A 149 12.07 -7.45 -10.99
N ALA A 150 12.24 -7.66 -9.69
CA ALA A 150 11.15 -7.70 -8.73
C ALA A 150 10.65 -6.28 -8.41
N LEU A 151 11.56 -5.34 -8.15
CA LEU A 151 11.24 -3.94 -7.87
C LEU A 151 10.55 -3.27 -9.06
N ALA A 152 11.02 -3.50 -10.30
CA ALA A 152 10.42 -2.94 -11.51
C ALA A 152 8.95 -3.38 -11.74
N ARG A 153 8.50 -4.48 -11.10
CA ARG A 153 7.11 -4.95 -11.18
C ARG A 153 6.20 -4.36 -10.11
N LEU A 154 6.76 -3.78 -9.05
CA LEU A 154 5.99 -3.28 -7.92
C LEU A 154 5.68 -1.79 -8.10
N SER A 155 4.40 -1.44 -8.14
CA SER A 155 3.95 -0.04 -8.24
C SER A 155 4.23 0.78 -6.97
N VAL A 156 4.74 0.16 -5.91
CA VAL A 156 4.97 0.74 -4.58
C VAL A 156 6.42 0.61 -4.12
N ALA A 157 7.34 0.26 -5.02
CA ALA A 157 8.75 0.18 -4.69
C ALA A 157 9.31 1.58 -4.34
N PRO A 158 10.15 1.71 -3.29
CA PRO A 158 10.86 2.96 -3.03
C PRO A 158 11.77 3.33 -4.21
N GLU A 159 11.57 4.52 -4.80
CA GLU A 159 12.32 4.99 -5.98
C GLU A 159 13.84 5.04 -5.74
N GLU A 160 14.26 5.38 -4.52
CA GLU A 160 15.66 5.42 -4.12
C GLU A 160 16.33 4.04 -4.21
N LEU A 161 15.67 3.03 -3.66
CA LEU A 161 16.19 1.67 -3.65
C LEU A 161 16.26 1.10 -5.07
N GLN A 162 15.24 1.36 -5.89
CA GLN A 162 15.22 0.94 -7.28
C GLN A 162 16.41 1.50 -8.05
N ARG A 163 16.69 2.80 -7.91
CA ARG A 163 17.81 3.44 -8.59
C ARG A 163 19.16 2.86 -8.15
N ARG A 164 19.33 2.59 -6.86
CA ARG A 164 20.56 1.98 -6.35
C ARG A 164 20.78 0.59 -6.95
N VAL A 165 19.77 -0.27 -6.92
CA VAL A 165 19.85 -1.62 -7.51
C VAL A 165 20.22 -1.56 -9.00
N GLU A 166 19.58 -0.67 -9.77
CA GLU A 166 19.86 -0.48 -11.20
C GLU A 166 21.29 0.01 -11.47
N SER A 167 21.83 0.85 -10.58
CA SER A 167 23.14 1.48 -10.79
C SER A 167 24.34 0.62 -10.44
N VAL A 168 24.16 -0.44 -9.65
CA VAL A 168 25.26 -1.23 -9.10
C VAL A 168 25.64 -2.34 -10.07
N ASP A 169 26.84 -2.23 -10.65
CA ASP A 169 27.45 -3.25 -11.49
C ASP A 169 28.61 -3.93 -10.75
N LEU A 170 28.51 -5.25 -10.56
CA LEU A 170 29.53 -6.03 -9.87
C LEU A 170 30.56 -6.57 -10.87
N PRO A 171 31.86 -6.27 -10.71
CA PRO A 171 32.89 -6.69 -11.66
C PRO A 171 33.31 -8.16 -11.45
N THR A 172 32.35 -9.09 -11.52
CA THR A 172 32.57 -10.54 -11.29
C THR A 172 33.61 -11.15 -12.23
N GLU A 173 33.60 -10.77 -13.51
CA GLU A 173 34.60 -11.22 -14.49
C GLU A 173 36.01 -10.76 -14.14
N THR A 174 36.15 -9.52 -13.63
CA THR A 174 37.44 -9.00 -13.15
C THR A 174 37.92 -9.82 -11.95
N PHE A 175 37.04 -10.10 -10.98
CA PHE A 175 37.37 -10.95 -9.84
C PHE A 175 37.78 -12.37 -10.26
N ALA A 176 37.08 -12.96 -11.23
CA ALA A 176 37.40 -14.27 -11.77
C ALA A 176 38.76 -14.32 -12.48
N GLY A 177 39.13 -13.25 -13.19
CA GLY A 177 40.46 -13.10 -13.79
C GLY A 177 41.57 -13.09 -12.74
N LEU A 178 41.40 -12.25 -11.70
CA LEU A 178 42.37 -12.13 -10.61
C LEU A 178 42.56 -13.44 -9.83
N ALA A 179 41.50 -14.22 -9.64
CA ALA A 179 41.57 -15.52 -8.97
C ALA A 179 42.39 -16.57 -9.75
N ARG A 180 42.52 -16.43 -11.07
CA ARG A 180 43.26 -17.35 -11.96
C ARG A 180 44.73 -16.97 -12.14
N GLU A 181 45.10 -15.72 -11.89
CA GLU A 181 46.47 -15.20 -12.03
C GLU A 181 47.36 -15.46 -10.79
N ARG A 182 46.82 -16.15 -9.79
CA ARG A 182 47.47 -16.46 -8.51
C ARG A 182 47.86 -17.93 -8.40
#